data_AF-A0A807ZI58-F1
#
_entry.id   AF-A0A807ZI58-F1
#
_cell.length_a   1.000
_cell.length_b   1.000
_cell.length_c   1.000
_cell.angle_alpha   90.00
_cell.angle_beta   90.00
_cell.angle_gamma   90.00
#
_symmetry.space_group_name_H-M   'P 1'
#
loop_
_entity.id
_entity.type
_entity.pdbx_description
1 polymer ?
#
loop_
_entity_poly.entity_id
_entity_poly.type
_entity_poly.pdbx_seq_one_letter_code
_entity_poly.pdbx_strand_id
1 'polypeptide(L)'
;MRKIFGLLFLLGLMTALPAGAADLYQQNLSQWKGQVKEITGREYKFLVAPEKVNADVTEAFREIWNQTKAVADSLHIVMTEKKKDPFALAPTVKTYFDTPDLTLWKKGYLIRVTTNYQRGYPASPVRVSVKSLNGPFAKVLAARLEAKGVKSKTTVEDNIGIGKGGQLVSYLDKSANFSLTRGELGHMNLADFGAYVPELLRLGLPADTKLTAHVAYGVRCRPGHMELPGLDRPLSVSMEAWSRTEGGAPFVYDFSFGYDGDFSKQIEAHKAGEKLMQALNARLGEKLAMKDVHRWLGSKVRVLLDQPL
;
A
#
# COMPACT_ATOMS: atom_id res chain seq x y z
N MET A 1 -79.07 -11.87 -10.11
CA MET A 1 -77.83 -12.45 -10.69
C MET A 1 -77.03 -11.34 -11.36
N ARG A 2 -75.71 -11.26 -11.08
CA ARG A 2 -74.67 -10.37 -11.68
C ARG A 2 -74.79 -8.88 -11.30
N LYS A 3 -73.73 -8.13 -10.94
CA LYS A 3 -72.30 -8.36 -10.68
C LYS A 3 -71.83 -7.15 -9.85
N ILE A 4 -71.15 -7.37 -8.73
CA ILE A 4 -70.38 -6.34 -7.99
C ILE A 4 -69.02 -6.25 -8.69
N PHE A 5 -68.66 -5.08 -9.24
CA PHE A 5 -67.30 -4.78 -9.67
C PHE A 5 -66.54 -4.19 -8.49
N GLY A 6 -65.76 -5.03 -7.80
CA GLY A 6 -64.74 -4.58 -6.86
C GLY A 6 -63.48 -4.22 -7.62
N LEU A 7 -63.07 -2.96 -7.54
CA LEU A 7 -61.77 -2.48 -8.04
C LEU A 7 -60.76 -2.68 -6.90
N LEU A 8 -60.03 -3.80 -6.92
CA LEU A 8 -58.86 -4.01 -6.05
C LEU A 8 -57.68 -3.23 -6.63
N PHE A 9 -57.25 -2.18 -5.94
CA PHE A 9 -55.94 -1.56 -6.12
C PHE A 9 -54.90 -2.46 -5.45
N LEU A 10 -54.19 -3.29 -6.23
CA LEU A 10 -52.94 -3.89 -5.77
C LEU A 10 -51.83 -2.83 -5.90
N LEU A 11 -51.52 -2.12 -4.82
CA LEU A 11 -50.21 -1.48 -4.68
C LEU A 11 -49.17 -2.58 -4.48
N GLY A 12 -48.44 -2.91 -5.54
CA GLY A 12 -47.21 -3.68 -5.42
C GLY A 12 -46.18 -2.87 -4.64
N LEU A 13 -45.91 -3.27 -3.39
CA LEU A 13 -44.67 -2.89 -2.71
C LEU A 13 -43.51 -3.50 -3.51
N MET A 14 -42.97 -2.72 -4.45
CA MET A 14 -41.59 -2.90 -4.88
C MET A 14 -40.72 -2.52 -3.69
N THR A 15 -40.34 -3.53 -2.90
CA THR A 15 -39.22 -3.41 -1.97
C THR A 15 -38.00 -3.09 -2.82
N ALA A 16 -37.62 -1.81 -2.86
CA ALA A 16 -36.36 -1.40 -3.43
C ALA A 16 -35.26 -2.22 -2.74
N LEU A 17 -34.59 -3.08 -3.51
CA LEU A 17 -33.34 -3.68 -3.07
C LEU A 17 -32.45 -2.54 -2.59
N PRO A 18 -31.81 -2.63 -1.41
CA PRO A 18 -30.89 -1.59 -0.98
C PRO A 18 -29.85 -1.44 -2.09
N ALA A 19 -29.68 -0.22 -2.59
CA ALA A 19 -28.64 0.08 -3.58
C ALA A 19 -27.34 -0.53 -3.06
N GLY A 20 -26.83 -1.54 -3.77
CA GLY A 20 -25.60 -2.22 -3.37
C GLY A 20 -24.54 -1.15 -3.12
N ALA A 21 -23.89 -1.19 -1.96
CA ALA A 21 -22.85 -0.24 -1.63
C ALA A 21 -21.90 -0.14 -2.83
N ALA A 22 -21.64 1.08 -3.30
CA ALA A 22 -20.76 1.31 -4.44
C ALA A 22 -19.41 0.61 -4.20
N ASP A 23 -18.80 0.03 -5.23
CA ASP A 23 -17.45 -0.52 -5.12
C ASP A 23 -16.44 0.58 -4.73
N LEU A 24 -15.27 0.20 -4.21
CA LEU A 24 -14.33 1.17 -3.61
C LEU A 24 -13.88 2.19 -4.65
N TYR A 25 -13.67 1.78 -5.89
CA TYR A 25 -13.39 2.64 -7.03
C TYR A 25 -14.42 3.76 -7.20
N GLN A 26 -15.71 3.43 -7.22
CA GLN A 26 -16.78 4.44 -7.33
C GLN A 26 -16.84 5.37 -6.12
N GLN A 27 -16.61 4.83 -4.91
CA GLN A 27 -16.52 5.64 -3.69
C GLN A 27 -15.39 6.66 -3.79
N ASN A 28 -14.20 6.19 -4.20
CA ASN A 28 -13.00 7.00 -4.35
C ASN A 28 -13.15 8.06 -5.46
N LEU A 29 -13.72 7.69 -6.61
CA LEU A 29 -13.99 8.63 -7.70
C LEU A 29 -14.92 9.76 -7.25
N SER A 30 -15.95 9.43 -6.48
CA SER A 30 -16.87 10.42 -5.89
C SER A 30 -16.18 11.29 -4.84
N GLN A 31 -15.37 10.68 -3.97
CA GLN A 31 -14.69 11.37 -2.88
C GLN A 31 -13.66 12.39 -3.40
N TRP A 32 -12.83 12.00 -4.38
CA TRP A 32 -11.70 12.80 -4.83
C TRP A 32 -12.07 13.84 -5.89
N LYS A 33 -13.28 13.74 -6.48
CA LYS A 33 -13.83 14.74 -7.41
C LYS A 33 -12.82 15.07 -8.53
N GLY A 34 -12.65 16.36 -8.86
CA GLY A 34 -11.75 16.83 -9.91
C GLY A 34 -10.24 16.60 -9.65
N GLN A 35 -9.85 16.06 -8.50
CA GLN A 35 -8.45 15.79 -8.15
C GLN A 35 -8.01 14.36 -8.49
N VAL A 36 -8.92 13.51 -8.98
CA VAL A 36 -8.61 12.11 -9.36
C VAL A 36 -7.44 11.99 -10.35
N LYS A 37 -7.25 12.98 -11.22
CA LYS A 37 -6.15 13.04 -12.20
C LYS A 37 -4.75 13.14 -11.57
N GLU A 38 -4.66 13.54 -10.30
CA GLU A 38 -3.38 13.60 -9.58
C GLU A 38 -2.93 12.21 -9.12
N ILE A 39 -3.84 11.23 -9.08
CA ILE A 39 -3.61 9.89 -8.56
C ILE A 39 -3.14 9.02 -9.71
N THR A 40 -1.86 8.69 -9.69
CA THR A 40 -1.16 8.06 -10.81
C THR A 40 -0.81 6.59 -10.56
N GLY A 41 -0.98 6.13 -9.33
CA GLY A 41 -0.61 4.79 -8.90
C GLY A 41 -1.60 4.24 -7.88
N ARG A 42 -1.59 2.91 -7.76
CA ARG A 42 -2.31 2.21 -6.71
C ARG A 42 -1.64 0.89 -6.37
N GLU A 43 -1.71 0.56 -5.10
CA GLU A 43 -1.08 -0.62 -4.54
C GLU A 43 -2.06 -1.35 -3.61
N TYR A 44 -2.31 -2.61 -3.92
CA TYR A 44 -3.12 -3.53 -3.14
C TYR A 44 -2.19 -4.35 -2.27
N LYS A 45 -2.43 -4.40 -0.95
CA LYS A 45 -1.57 -5.10 0.00
C LYS A 45 -2.36 -6.02 0.93
N PHE A 46 -1.98 -7.29 0.95
CA PHE A 46 -2.47 -8.29 1.89
C PHE A 46 -1.35 -8.62 2.89
N LEU A 47 -1.54 -8.28 4.16
CA LEU A 47 -0.55 -8.58 5.20
C LEU A 47 -0.73 -10.00 5.72
N VAL A 48 0.37 -10.74 5.77
CA VAL A 48 0.43 -12.13 6.21
C VAL A 48 1.14 -12.21 7.55
N ALA A 49 0.57 -13.00 8.46
CA ALA A 49 1.07 -13.23 9.80
C ALA A 49 2.25 -14.23 9.76
N PRO A 50 3.43 -13.91 10.33
CA PRO A 50 4.58 -14.79 10.33
C PRO A 50 4.32 -16.17 10.94
N GLU A 51 3.48 -16.23 11.98
CA GLU A 51 3.14 -17.46 12.70
C GLU A 51 2.23 -18.41 11.91
N LYS A 52 1.71 -17.96 10.76
CA LYS A 52 0.78 -18.70 9.91
C LYS A 52 1.43 -19.26 8.63
N VAL A 53 2.74 -19.09 8.48
CA VAL A 53 3.51 -19.55 7.33
C VAL A 53 4.77 -20.27 7.78
N ASN A 54 5.48 -20.88 6.82
CA ASN A 54 6.77 -21.51 7.10
C ASN A 54 7.77 -20.56 7.78
N ALA A 55 8.61 -21.09 8.68
CA ALA A 55 9.66 -20.33 9.34
C ALA A 55 10.81 -19.93 8.38
N ASP A 56 11.07 -20.75 7.34
CA ASP A 56 11.97 -20.36 6.26
C ASP A 56 11.28 -19.34 5.34
N VAL A 57 11.94 -18.21 5.11
CA VAL A 57 11.35 -17.10 4.37
C VAL A 57 11.09 -17.43 2.90
N THR A 58 11.94 -18.25 2.28
CA THR A 58 11.77 -18.64 0.87
C THR A 58 10.56 -19.55 0.73
N GLU A 59 10.42 -20.53 1.63
CA GLU A 59 9.27 -21.44 1.65
C GLU A 59 7.98 -20.71 2.07
N ALA A 60 8.04 -19.75 2.99
CA ALA A 60 6.91 -18.88 3.30
C ALA A 60 6.44 -18.10 2.07
N PHE A 61 7.36 -17.54 1.29
CA PHE A 61 7.01 -16.85 0.05
C PHE A 61 6.43 -17.78 -1.00
N ARG A 62 6.95 -19.01 -1.13
CA ARG A 62 6.38 -20.03 -2.03
C ARG A 62 4.96 -20.39 -1.61
N GLU A 63 4.73 -20.58 -0.32
CA GLU A 63 3.41 -20.86 0.24
C GLU A 63 2.42 -19.72 -0.05
N ILE A 64 2.79 -18.47 0.26
CA ILE A 64 1.95 -17.29 0.00
C ILE A 64 1.63 -17.18 -1.50
N TRP A 65 2.63 -17.35 -2.37
CA TRP A 65 2.43 -17.32 -3.81
C TRP A 65 1.46 -18.41 -4.29
N ASN A 66 1.63 -19.66 -3.86
CA ASN A 66 0.79 -20.77 -4.29
C ASN A 66 -0.67 -20.58 -3.83
N GLN A 67 -0.88 -20.14 -2.60
CA GLN A 67 -2.23 -19.89 -2.08
C GLN A 67 -2.89 -18.70 -2.78
N THR A 68 -2.16 -17.60 -2.99
CA THR A 68 -2.69 -16.42 -3.71
C THR A 68 -3.00 -16.75 -5.17
N LYS A 69 -2.14 -17.52 -5.84
CA LYS A 69 -2.36 -18.02 -7.20
C LYS A 69 -3.62 -18.87 -7.30
N ALA A 70 -3.83 -19.82 -6.39
CA ALA A 70 -5.06 -20.63 -6.39
C ALA A 70 -6.34 -19.79 -6.22
N VAL A 71 -6.27 -18.69 -5.47
CA VAL A 71 -7.38 -17.74 -5.37
C VAL A 71 -7.56 -16.97 -6.68
N ALA A 72 -6.48 -16.46 -7.27
CA ALA A 72 -6.50 -15.73 -8.54
C ALA A 72 -7.03 -16.60 -9.69
N ASP A 73 -6.63 -17.87 -9.78
CA ASP A 73 -7.08 -18.82 -10.80
C ASP A 73 -8.61 -19.01 -10.75
N SER A 74 -9.21 -19.01 -9.56
CA SER A 74 -10.68 -19.08 -9.42
C SER A 74 -11.43 -17.82 -9.87
N LEU A 75 -10.70 -16.73 -10.13
CA LEU A 75 -11.19 -15.51 -10.72
C LEU A 75 -10.77 -15.36 -12.18
N HIS A 76 -10.17 -16.39 -12.78
CA HIS A 76 -9.57 -16.39 -14.12
C HIS A 76 -8.46 -15.35 -14.29
N ILE A 77 -7.76 -15.02 -13.20
CA ILE A 77 -6.59 -14.14 -13.21
C ILE A 77 -5.35 -15.02 -13.28
N VAL A 78 -4.60 -14.91 -14.37
CA VAL A 78 -3.40 -15.73 -14.60
C VAL A 78 -2.21 -15.16 -13.82
N MET A 79 -1.60 -15.99 -12.97
CA MET A 79 -0.34 -15.69 -12.30
C MET A 79 0.79 -16.60 -12.77
N THR A 80 1.85 -15.99 -13.30
CA THR A 80 2.97 -16.69 -13.94
C THR A 80 4.27 -16.39 -13.22
N GLU A 81 4.95 -17.44 -12.77
CA GLU A 81 6.27 -17.34 -12.16
C GLU A 81 7.34 -16.94 -13.17
N LYS A 82 8.39 -16.28 -12.69
CA LYS A 82 9.61 -16.09 -13.48
C LYS A 82 10.26 -17.44 -13.74
N LYS A 83 10.79 -17.60 -14.95
CA LYS A 83 11.53 -18.81 -15.36
C LYS A 83 12.78 -19.07 -14.53
N LYS A 84 13.41 -18.02 -14.02
CA LYS A 84 14.65 -18.10 -13.24
C LYS A 84 14.45 -17.49 -11.87
N ASP A 85 14.80 -18.25 -10.85
CA ASP A 85 14.85 -17.87 -9.44
C ASP A 85 13.67 -16.99 -8.99
N PRO A 86 12.40 -17.43 -9.15
CA PRO A 86 11.23 -16.61 -8.83
C PRO A 86 11.26 -16.10 -7.38
N PHE A 87 11.72 -16.94 -6.46
CA PHE A 87 11.82 -16.62 -5.03
C PHE A 87 13.20 -16.09 -4.62
N ALA A 88 14.02 -15.61 -5.56
CA ALA A 88 15.29 -14.96 -5.22
C ALA A 88 15.08 -13.81 -4.24
N LEU A 89 15.75 -13.89 -3.09
CA LEU A 89 15.67 -12.91 -2.02
C LEU A 89 16.61 -11.74 -2.29
N ALA A 90 16.05 -10.53 -2.24
CA ALA A 90 16.79 -9.29 -2.31
C ALA A 90 16.67 -8.54 -0.96
N PRO A 91 17.77 -8.38 -0.22
CA PRO A 91 17.73 -7.63 1.04
C PRO A 91 17.51 -6.13 0.77
N THR A 92 16.75 -5.51 1.67
CA THR A 92 16.45 -4.08 1.68
C THR A 92 16.35 -3.61 3.12
N VAL A 93 16.94 -2.46 3.44
CA VAL A 93 16.73 -1.81 4.74
C VAL A 93 15.89 -0.58 4.51
N LYS A 94 14.79 -0.45 5.25
CA LYS A 94 13.93 0.73 5.24
C LYS A 94 14.02 1.40 6.60
N THR A 95 14.55 2.61 6.61
CA THR A 95 14.64 3.43 7.81
C THR A 95 13.63 4.55 7.72
N TYR A 96 12.73 4.61 8.69
CA TYR A 96 11.75 5.65 8.84
C TYR A 96 12.22 6.65 9.89
N PHE A 97 12.11 7.93 9.60
CA PHE A 97 12.56 8.99 10.50
C PHE A 97 11.37 9.81 10.99
N ASP A 98 11.29 9.97 12.30
CA ASP A 98 10.30 10.80 12.99
C ASP A 98 10.91 11.38 14.27
N THR A 99 10.22 12.29 14.95
CA THR A 99 10.60 12.71 16.30
C THR A 99 10.37 11.54 17.28
N PRO A 100 11.00 11.54 18.47
CA PRO A 100 10.80 10.48 19.47
C PRO A 100 9.32 10.23 19.84
N ASP A 101 8.47 11.24 19.72
CA ASP A 101 7.04 11.19 20.02
C ASP A 101 6.14 11.07 18.76
N LEU A 102 6.72 10.75 17.60
CA LEU A 102 6.02 10.56 16.32
C LEU A 102 5.23 11.80 15.85
N THR A 103 5.80 12.99 16.04
CA THR A 103 5.14 14.25 15.70
C THR A 103 5.00 14.45 14.19
N LEU A 104 5.94 14.01 13.35
CA LEU A 104 5.77 14.08 11.89
C LEU A 104 4.59 13.19 11.46
N TRP A 105 4.52 11.96 11.96
CA TRP A 105 3.42 11.05 11.72
C TRP A 105 2.06 11.63 12.14
N LYS A 106 1.96 12.18 13.36
CA LYS A 106 0.76 12.86 13.87
C LYS A 106 0.36 14.05 13.00
N LYS A 107 1.32 14.74 12.38
CA LYS A 107 1.08 15.83 11.42
C LYS A 107 0.72 15.34 10.02
N GLY A 108 0.84 14.04 9.75
CA GLY A 108 0.52 13.41 8.47
C GLY A 108 1.71 13.34 7.51
N TYR A 109 2.92 13.18 8.04
CA TYR A 109 4.16 13.09 7.25
C TYR A 109 5.01 11.89 7.68
N LEU A 110 5.81 11.40 6.74
CA LEU A 110 6.75 10.30 6.99
C LEU A 110 7.97 10.49 6.11
N ILE A 111 9.15 10.36 6.70
CA ILE A 111 10.42 10.35 5.97
C ILE A 111 10.92 8.91 5.94
N ARG A 112 11.30 8.42 4.75
CA ARG A 112 11.87 7.09 4.57
C ARG A 112 13.13 7.14 3.74
N VAL A 113 14.19 6.54 4.26
CA VAL A 113 15.39 6.16 3.50
C VAL A 113 15.32 4.66 3.20
N THR A 114 15.47 4.28 1.94
CA THR A 114 15.53 2.88 1.50
C THR A 114 16.91 2.58 0.95
N THR A 115 17.58 1.63 1.61
CA THR A 115 18.87 1.08 1.20
C THR A 115 18.62 -0.27 0.56
N ASN A 116 18.90 -0.38 -0.74
CA ASN A 116 18.94 -1.67 -1.42
C ASN A 116 20.37 -2.21 -1.39
N TYR A 117 20.53 -3.50 -1.67
CA TYR A 117 21.84 -4.13 -1.71
C TYR A 117 22.12 -4.65 -3.12
N GLN A 118 23.38 -4.55 -3.53
CA GLN A 118 23.89 -5.09 -4.78
C GLN A 118 25.17 -5.87 -4.46
N ARG A 119 25.19 -7.16 -4.83
CA ARG A 119 26.34 -8.05 -4.57
C ARG A 119 26.79 -8.06 -3.10
N GLY A 120 25.84 -8.00 -2.17
CA GLY A 120 26.10 -7.97 -0.72
C GLY A 120 26.42 -6.59 -0.13
N TYR A 121 26.60 -5.56 -0.94
CA TYR A 121 26.94 -4.21 -0.46
C TYR A 121 25.74 -3.27 -0.55
N PRO A 122 25.58 -2.34 0.41
CA PRO A 122 24.58 -1.29 0.31
C PRO A 122 24.78 -0.45 -0.96
N ALA A 123 23.76 -0.39 -1.80
CA ALA A 123 23.76 0.42 -3.00
C ALA A 123 23.82 1.90 -2.64
N SER A 124 24.57 2.65 -3.46
CA SER A 124 24.60 4.11 -3.46
C SER A 124 24.34 4.60 -4.88
N PRO A 125 23.51 5.65 -5.08
CA PRO A 125 22.81 6.42 -4.04
C PRO A 125 21.65 5.63 -3.40
N VAL A 126 21.26 6.03 -2.18
CA VAL A 126 20.07 5.51 -1.50
C VAL A 126 18.82 6.29 -1.92
N ARG A 127 17.64 5.66 -1.80
CA ARG A 127 16.38 6.32 -2.13
C ARG A 127 15.79 7.02 -0.91
N VAL A 128 15.46 8.29 -1.04
CA VAL A 128 14.73 9.07 -0.05
C VAL A 128 13.30 9.29 -0.54
N SER A 129 12.34 9.16 0.38
CA SER A 129 10.92 9.41 0.15
C SER A 129 10.39 10.23 1.31
N VAL A 130 9.96 11.46 1.02
CA VAL A 130 9.20 12.29 1.97
C VAL A 130 7.75 12.20 1.56
N LYS A 131 6.90 11.73 2.48
CA LYS A 131 5.50 11.44 2.23
C LYS A 131 4.59 12.35 3.03
N SER A 132 3.45 12.71 2.44
CA SER A 132 2.25 13.14 3.14
C SER A 132 1.22 12.03 3.06
N LEU A 133 0.64 11.67 4.21
CA LEU A 133 -0.26 10.54 4.39
C LEU A 133 -1.04 10.74 5.70
N ASN A 134 -1.82 9.74 6.11
CA ASN A 134 -2.45 9.69 7.44
C ASN A 134 -3.34 10.92 7.74
N GLY A 135 -4.05 11.41 6.72
CA GLY A 135 -5.03 12.48 6.84
C GLY A 135 -6.06 12.41 5.71
N PRO A 136 -7.08 13.28 5.72
CA PRO A 136 -8.06 13.36 4.64
C PRO A 136 -7.39 13.60 3.29
N PHE A 137 -7.93 13.03 2.22
CA PHE A 137 -7.33 13.09 0.88
C PHE A 137 -6.97 14.53 0.45
N ALA A 138 -7.84 15.52 0.74
CA ALA A 138 -7.61 16.91 0.38
C ALA A 138 -6.34 17.48 1.03
N LYS A 139 -6.03 17.08 2.28
CA LYS A 139 -4.80 17.48 2.98
C LYS A 139 -3.58 16.82 2.34
N VAL A 140 -3.67 15.52 2.02
CA VAL A 140 -2.58 14.76 1.38
C VAL A 140 -2.23 15.36 0.01
N LEU A 141 -3.24 15.65 -0.81
CA LEU A 141 -3.05 16.22 -2.15
C LEU A 141 -2.52 17.66 -2.10
N ALA A 142 -2.96 18.46 -1.12
CA ALA A 142 -2.50 19.84 -0.94
C ALA A 142 -1.02 19.96 -0.51
N ALA A 143 -0.42 18.90 0.04
CA ALA A 143 0.97 18.94 0.50
C ALA A 143 1.94 19.30 -0.64
N ARG A 144 2.81 20.29 -0.40
CA ARG A 144 3.77 20.80 -1.40
C ARG A 144 5.08 20.03 -1.35
N LEU A 145 5.02 18.76 -1.75
CA LEU A 145 6.16 17.86 -1.79
C LEU A 145 6.94 18.02 -3.10
N GLU A 146 7.75 19.06 -3.15
CA GLU A 146 8.70 19.34 -4.23
C GLU A 146 10.12 19.28 -3.66
N ALA A 147 10.98 18.41 -4.22
CA ALA A 147 12.37 18.37 -3.82
C ALA A 147 13.20 19.43 -4.56
N LYS A 148 14.08 20.14 -3.84
CA LYS A 148 14.98 21.18 -4.36
C LYS A 148 16.41 20.66 -4.45
N GLY A 149 17.17 21.16 -5.42
CA GLY A 149 18.58 20.81 -5.60
C GLY A 149 18.86 19.39 -6.11
N VAL A 150 17.82 18.56 -6.32
CA VAL A 150 17.96 17.17 -6.79
C VAL A 150 16.87 16.81 -7.79
N LYS A 151 17.19 15.88 -8.70
CA LYS A 151 16.17 15.28 -9.56
C LYS A 151 15.19 14.47 -8.70
N SER A 152 13.91 14.80 -8.79
CA SER A 152 12.87 14.15 -8.01
C SER A 152 11.67 13.75 -8.86
N LYS A 153 10.88 12.81 -8.32
CA LYS A 153 9.57 12.42 -8.85
C LYS A 153 8.55 12.54 -7.74
N THR A 154 7.52 13.35 -7.97
CA THR A 154 6.33 13.38 -7.12
C THR A 154 5.35 12.33 -7.61
N THR A 155 4.80 11.55 -6.68
CA THR A 155 3.79 10.51 -6.97
C THR A 155 2.64 10.64 -5.99
N VAL A 156 1.44 10.32 -6.45
CA VAL A 156 0.29 10.09 -5.58
C VAL A 156 -0.20 8.66 -5.81
N GLU A 157 -0.31 7.91 -4.73
CA GLU A 157 -0.68 6.49 -4.75
C GLU A 157 -1.87 6.24 -3.84
N ASP A 158 -2.87 5.55 -4.38
CA ASP A 158 -3.96 4.98 -3.60
C ASP A 158 -3.56 3.62 -3.05
N ASN A 159 -3.55 3.48 -1.72
CA ASN A 159 -3.14 2.25 -1.03
C ASN A 159 -4.39 1.53 -0.53
N ILE A 160 -4.64 0.32 -1.03
CA ILE A 160 -5.83 -0.47 -0.76
C ILE A 160 -5.52 -1.63 0.18
N GLY A 161 -6.33 -1.78 1.22
CA GLY A 161 -6.25 -2.88 2.18
C GLY A 161 -7.61 -3.33 2.68
N ILE A 162 -7.60 -4.33 3.56
CA ILE A 162 -8.80 -4.85 4.22
C ILE A 162 -9.08 -4.00 5.45
N GLY A 163 -10.26 -3.38 5.51
CA GLY A 163 -10.77 -2.62 6.66
C GLY A 163 -11.65 -3.47 7.58
N LYS A 164 -12.31 -2.78 8.54
CA LYS A 164 -13.18 -3.43 9.53
C LYS A 164 -14.27 -4.23 8.80
N GLY A 165 -14.69 -5.38 9.33
CA GLY A 165 -15.73 -6.19 8.69
C GLY A 165 -15.35 -6.81 7.34
N GLY A 166 -14.08 -6.74 6.92
CA GLY A 166 -13.59 -7.34 5.67
C GLY A 166 -13.84 -6.50 4.41
N GLN A 167 -14.41 -5.31 4.55
CA GLN A 167 -14.58 -4.37 3.43
C GLN A 167 -13.25 -3.82 2.94
N LEU A 168 -13.17 -3.45 1.66
CA LEU A 168 -12.00 -2.75 1.16
C LEU A 168 -12.04 -1.29 1.61
N VAL A 169 -10.89 -0.77 2.00
CA VAL A 169 -10.69 0.63 2.36
C VAL A 169 -9.38 1.08 1.73
N SER A 170 -9.31 2.34 1.35
CA SER A 170 -8.06 2.92 0.87
C SER A 170 -7.67 4.21 1.58
N TYR A 171 -6.39 4.56 1.42
CA TYR A 171 -5.84 5.85 1.83
C TYR A 171 -4.84 6.33 0.79
N LEU A 172 -4.75 7.64 0.61
CA LEU A 172 -3.75 8.23 -0.27
C LEU A 172 -2.42 8.46 0.45
N ASP A 173 -1.33 8.27 -0.29
CA ASP A 173 -0.09 8.96 0.02
C ASP A 173 0.40 9.78 -1.18
N LYS A 174 0.93 10.96 -0.87
CA LYS A 174 1.68 11.80 -1.82
C LYS A 174 3.13 11.77 -1.40
N SER A 175 4.04 11.55 -2.34
CA SER A 175 5.46 11.32 -2.03
C SER A 175 6.35 12.14 -2.96
N ALA A 176 7.31 12.88 -2.40
CA ALA A 176 8.49 13.33 -3.13
C ALA A 176 9.58 12.27 -3.02
N ASN A 177 10.03 11.74 -4.15
CA ASN A 177 11.03 10.68 -4.20
C ASN A 177 12.28 11.17 -4.94
N PHE A 178 13.45 10.98 -4.33
CA PHE A 178 14.75 11.38 -4.88
C PHE A 178 15.83 10.43 -4.35
N SER A 179 17.05 10.61 -4.81
CA SER A 179 18.20 9.79 -4.40
C SER A 179 19.30 10.67 -3.85
N LEU A 180 19.92 10.24 -2.76
CA LEU A 180 21.07 10.90 -2.13
C LEU A 180 22.19 9.88 -1.91
N THR A 181 23.43 10.33 -1.97
CA THR A 181 24.57 9.61 -1.42
C THR A 181 24.52 9.59 0.11
N ARG A 182 25.33 8.76 0.75
CA ARG A 182 25.38 8.68 2.22
C ARG A 182 25.86 9.98 2.87
N GLY A 183 26.81 10.69 2.23
CA GLY A 183 27.31 11.97 2.74
C GLY A 183 26.25 13.07 2.69
N GLU A 184 25.41 13.08 1.66
CA GLU A 184 24.31 14.05 1.49
C GLU A 184 23.16 13.86 2.49
N LEU A 185 23.07 12.74 3.19
CA LEU A 185 22.08 12.54 4.26
C LEU A 185 22.40 13.35 5.52
N GLY A 186 23.63 13.88 5.65
CA GLY A 186 24.04 14.68 6.79
C GLY A 186 23.87 13.95 8.12
N HIS A 187 23.30 14.66 9.10
CA HIS A 187 23.01 14.13 10.43
C HIS A 187 21.63 13.45 10.52
N MET A 188 20.88 13.44 9.41
CA MET A 188 19.50 12.94 9.32
C MET A 188 18.56 13.61 10.34
N ASN A 189 18.76 14.90 10.61
CA ASN A 189 17.82 15.73 11.37
C ASN A 189 16.75 16.36 10.44
N LEU A 190 15.84 17.16 10.99
CA LEU A 190 14.79 17.79 10.19
C LEU A 190 15.34 18.76 9.13
N ALA A 191 16.42 19.50 9.43
CA ALA A 191 17.06 20.44 8.49
C ALA A 191 17.68 19.72 7.30
N ASP A 192 18.32 18.56 7.52
CA ASP A 192 18.95 17.77 6.45
C ASP A 192 17.92 17.35 5.39
N PHE A 193 16.76 16.82 5.82
CA PHE A 193 15.68 16.50 4.89
C PHE A 193 14.93 17.74 4.39
N GLY A 194 14.80 18.76 5.24
CA GLY A 194 14.11 20.02 4.96
C GLY A 194 14.82 20.88 3.90
N ALA A 195 16.15 20.78 3.79
CA ALA A 195 16.93 21.41 2.72
C ALA A 195 16.50 20.92 1.34
N TYR A 196 16.15 19.63 1.23
CA TYR A 196 15.61 19.06 -0.01
C TYR A 196 14.10 19.26 -0.10
N VAL A 197 13.33 19.10 0.97
CA VAL A 197 11.86 19.24 0.96
C VAL A 197 11.42 20.32 1.95
N PRO A 198 11.39 21.61 1.54
CA PRO A 198 11.13 22.74 2.44
C PRO A 198 9.79 22.71 3.19
N GLU A 199 8.82 21.94 2.68
CA GLU A 199 7.54 21.72 3.36
C GLU A 199 7.72 21.17 4.78
N LEU A 200 8.73 20.33 5.02
CA LEU A 200 9.02 19.76 6.34
C LEU A 200 9.32 20.85 7.38
N LEU A 201 9.98 21.93 6.98
CA LEU A 201 10.33 23.05 7.86
C LEU A 201 9.12 23.95 8.17
N ARG A 202 8.01 23.79 7.46
CA ARG A 202 6.74 24.51 7.72
C ARG A 202 5.83 23.79 8.71
N LEU A 203 6.24 22.63 9.21
CA LEU A 203 5.43 21.83 10.13
C LEU A 203 5.42 22.35 11.58
N GLY A 204 6.12 23.47 11.85
CA GLY A 204 6.19 24.10 13.16
C GLY A 204 7.13 23.38 14.13
N LEU A 205 8.12 22.65 13.60
CA LEU A 205 9.20 22.04 14.37
C LEU A 205 10.50 22.85 14.14
N PRO A 206 11.37 23.00 15.16
CA PRO A 206 12.71 23.56 14.97
C PRO A 206 13.49 22.81 13.88
N ALA A 207 14.26 23.52 13.05
CA ALA A 207 14.99 22.89 11.95
C ALA A 207 16.02 21.86 12.44
N ASP A 208 16.65 22.11 13.58
CA ASP A 208 17.62 21.21 14.23
C ASP A 208 16.96 20.04 14.99
N THR A 209 15.64 19.87 14.90
CA THR A 209 14.93 18.76 15.56
C THR A 209 15.57 17.43 15.19
N LYS A 210 16.07 16.73 16.21
CA LYS A 210 16.64 15.39 16.08
C LYS A 210 15.54 14.39 15.70
N LEU A 211 15.81 13.59 14.67
CA LEU A 211 14.94 12.49 14.27
C LEU A 211 15.48 11.16 14.81
N THR A 212 14.57 10.26 15.15
CA THR A 212 14.84 8.88 15.56
C THR A 212 14.60 7.95 14.39
N ALA A 213 15.51 7.00 14.21
CA ALA A 213 15.42 5.97 13.18
C ALA A 213 14.58 4.79 13.66
N HIS A 214 13.54 4.45 12.90
CA HIS A 214 12.75 3.22 13.04
C HIS A 214 13.08 2.31 11.86
N VAL A 215 13.80 1.23 12.12
CA VAL A 215 14.40 0.39 11.08
C VAL A 215 13.58 -0.88 10.85
N ALA A 216 13.34 -1.19 9.58
CA ALA A 216 12.86 -2.50 9.14
C ALA A 216 13.93 -3.16 8.25
N TYR A 217 14.35 -4.36 8.64
CA TYR A 217 15.23 -5.22 7.84
C TYR A 217 14.36 -6.10 6.97
N GLY A 218 14.31 -5.78 5.68
CA GLY A 218 13.45 -6.43 4.72
C GLY A 218 14.17 -7.43 3.84
N VAL A 219 13.46 -8.49 3.47
CA VAL A 219 13.81 -9.35 2.35
C VAL A 219 12.64 -9.40 1.39
N ARG A 220 12.91 -9.14 0.11
CA ARG A 220 11.88 -9.04 -0.93
C ARG A 220 12.15 -10.08 -2.01
N CYS A 221 11.09 -10.68 -2.53
CA CYS A 221 11.15 -11.38 -3.80
C CYS A 221 10.12 -10.80 -4.79
N ARG A 222 10.32 -11.10 -6.07
CA ARG A 222 9.37 -10.76 -7.15
C ARG A 222 9.11 -12.06 -7.93
N PRO A 223 8.19 -12.90 -7.46
CA PRO A 223 7.99 -14.27 -7.96
C PRO A 223 7.59 -14.32 -9.42
N GLY A 224 6.85 -13.31 -9.88
CA GLY A 224 6.21 -13.41 -11.18
C GLY A 224 5.40 -12.17 -11.53
N HIS A 225 4.51 -12.37 -12.47
CA HIS A 225 3.55 -11.37 -12.92
C HIS A 225 2.13 -11.91 -12.87
N MET A 226 1.18 -10.99 -12.95
CA MET A 226 -0.24 -11.26 -12.97
C MET A 226 -0.89 -10.55 -14.15
N GLU A 227 -1.77 -11.24 -14.87
CA GLU A 227 -2.62 -10.68 -15.92
C GLU A 227 -3.92 -10.19 -15.29
N LEU A 228 -3.95 -8.91 -14.92
CA LEU A 228 -5.15 -8.29 -14.36
C LEU A 228 -6.03 -7.76 -15.50
N PRO A 229 -7.31 -8.15 -15.58
CA PRO A 229 -8.26 -7.61 -16.55
C PRO A 229 -8.25 -6.08 -16.60
N GLY A 230 -8.40 -5.49 -17.79
CA GLY A 230 -8.36 -4.04 -18.00
C GLY A 230 -6.96 -3.43 -18.08
N LEU A 231 -5.88 -4.22 -18.10
CA LEU A 231 -4.51 -3.74 -18.34
C LEU A 231 -3.90 -4.34 -19.60
N ASP A 232 -3.20 -3.51 -20.36
CA ASP A 232 -2.53 -3.92 -21.60
C ASP A 232 -1.26 -4.77 -21.37
N ARG A 233 -0.77 -4.82 -20.12
CA ARG A 233 0.46 -5.52 -19.76
C ARG A 233 0.31 -6.22 -18.42
N PRO A 234 0.93 -7.40 -18.25
CA PRO A 234 1.02 -8.03 -16.94
C PRO A 234 1.74 -7.12 -15.95
N LEU A 235 1.25 -7.10 -14.71
CA LEU A 235 1.87 -6.36 -13.62
C LEU A 235 2.80 -7.27 -12.82
N SER A 236 3.86 -6.69 -12.22
CA SER A 236 4.75 -7.45 -11.34
C SER A 236 4.08 -7.64 -9.97
N VAL A 237 4.15 -8.86 -9.46
CA VAL A 237 3.82 -9.15 -8.05
C VAL A 237 5.08 -9.00 -7.20
N SER A 238 4.92 -8.50 -5.98
CA SER A 238 5.99 -8.35 -4.99
C SER A 238 5.55 -8.94 -3.66
N MET A 239 6.47 -9.63 -2.98
CA MET A 239 6.28 -10.08 -1.60
C MET A 239 7.50 -9.67 -0.79
N GLU A 240 7.29 -9.22 0.44
CA GLU A 240 8.37 -8.74 1.28
C GLU A 240 8.08 -8.98 2.76
N ALA A 241 9.05 -9.59 3.43
CA ALA A 241 9.04 -9.86 4.86
C ALA A 241 9.88 -8.81 5.58
N TRP A 242 9.44 -8.30 6.73
CA TRP A 242 10.20 -7.36 7.56
C TRP A 242 10.53 -7.97 8.92
N SER A 243 11.77 -7.78 9.35
CA SER A 243 12.32 -8.15 10.65
C SER A 243 12.76 -6.92 11.42
N ARG A 244 12.82 -7.03 12.76
CA ARG A 244 13.28 -5.95 13.65
C ARG A 244 14.80 -5.83 13.69
N THR A 245 15.50 -6.92 13.41
CA THR A 245 16.96 -7.01 13.37
C THR A 245 17.42 -7.64 12.06
N GLU A 246 18.67 -7.37 11.68
CA GLU A 246 19.29 -8.02 10.52
C GLU A 246 19.33 -9.54 10.71
N GLY A 247 18.83 -10.29 9.73
CA GLY A 247 18.73 -11.76 9.80
C GLY A 247 17.72 -12.30 10.83
N GLY A 248 16.99 -11.43 11.54
CA GLY A 248 16.00 -11.83 12.53
C GLY A 248 14.74 -12.42 11.92
N ALA A 249 13.92 -13.08 12.75
CA ALA A 249 12.61 -13.59 12.35
C ALA A 249 11.69 -12.43 11.90
N PRO A 250 10.95 -12.60 10.79
CA PRO A 250 10.00 -11.58 10.36
C PRO A 250 8.87 -11.37 11.36
N PHE A 251 8.44 -10.12 11.53
CA PHE A 251 7.24 -9.75 12.28
C PHE A 251 6.03 -9.50 11.37
N VAL A 252 6.24 -9.43 10.05
CA VAL A 252 5.17 -9.29 9.04
C VAL A 252 5.67 -9.69 7.65
N TYR A 253 4.79 -10.29 6.86
CA TYR A 253 4.94 -10.51 5.43
C TYR A 253 3.88 -9.72 4.67
N ASP A 254 4.10 -9.46 3.38
CA ASP A 254 3.03 -9.02 2.48
C ASP A 254 3.00 -9.80 1.17
N PHE A 255 1.80 -9.83 0.58
CA PHE A 255 1.59 -10.01 -0.84
C PHE A 255 1.08 -8.68 -1.39
N SER A 256 1.74 -8.17 -2.44
CA SER A 256 1.43 -6.86 -3.00
C SER A 256 1.46 -6.87 -4.52
N PHE A 257 0.53 -6.11 -5.08
CA PHE A 257 0.50 -5.81 -6.50
C PHE A 257 -0.01 -4.39 -6.72
N GLY A 258 0.49 -3.77 -7.78
CA GLY A 258 0.17 -2.39 -8.09
C GLY A 258 0.47 -2.10 -9.54
N TYR A 259 -0.10 -1.01 -10.00
CA TYR A 259 0.06 -0.57 -11.38
C TYR A 259 0.09 0.96 -11.39
N ASP A 260 0.45 1.58 -12.52
CA ASP A 260 0.37 3.03 -12.74
C ASP A 260 -0.69 3.38 -13.82
N GLY A 261 -1.06 4.65 -13.95
CA GLY A 261 -1.97 5.16 -14.99
C GLY A 261 -3.01 6.16 -14.50
N ASP A 262 -3.85 6.63 -15.42
CA ASP A 262 -4.97 7.52 -15.13
C ASP A 262 -6.07 6.75 -14.38
N PHE A 263 -6.22 7.05 -13.09
CA PHE A 263 -7.17 6.37 -12.21
C PHE A 263 -8.58 6.31 -12.81
N SER A 264 -9.04 7.39 -13.47
CA SER A 264 -10.40 7.48 -14.00
C SER A 264 -10.66 6.58 -15.22
N LYS A 265 -9.61 6.12 -15.91
CA LYS A 265 -9.69 5.35 -17.17
C LYS A 265 -9.49 3.85 -17.00
N GLN A 266 -9.30 3.37 -15.78
CA GLN A 266 -8.88 1.99 -15.52
C GLN A 266 -9.91 1.22 -14.67
N ILE A 267 -11.20 1.49 -14.88
CA ILE A 267 -12.33 0.92 -14.11
C ILE A 267 -12.29 -0.62 -14.04
N GLU A 268 -12.02 -1.29 -15.16
CA GLU A 268 -12.00 -2.75 -15.21
C GLU A 268 -10.88 -3.32 -14.33
N ALA A 269 -9.68 -2.73 -14.39
CA ALA A 269 -8.56 -3.14 -13.57
C ALA A 269 -8.78 -2.85 -12.08
N HIS A 270 -9.43 -1.74 -11.72
CA HIS A 270 -9.80 -1.47 -10.34
C HIS A 270 -10.76 -2.52 -9.81
N LYS A 271 -11.83 -2.80 -10.54
CA LYS A 271 -12.79 -3.86 -10.18
C LYS A 271 -12.14 -5.23 -10.05
N ALA A 272 -11.23 -5.58 -10.96
CA ALA A 272 -10.50 -6.83 -10.89
C ALA A 272 -9.57 -6.90 -9.67
N GLY A 273 -8.84 -5.83 -9.36
CA GLY A 273 -7.97 -5.75 -8.19
C GLY A 273 -8.73 -5.82 -6.88
N GLU A 274 -9.86 -5.10 -6.79
CA GLU A 274 -10.77 -5.16 -5.63
C GLU A 274 -11.35 -6.56 -5.43
N LYS A 275 -11.86 -7.18 -6.50
CA LYS A 275 -12.41 -8.54 -6.44
C LYS A 275 -11.35 -9.55 -5.99
N LEU A 276 -10.12 -9.43 -6.47
CA LEU A 276 -9.02 -10.27 -6.03
C LEU A 276 -8.73 -10.07 -4.53
N MET A 277 -8.60 -8.83 -4.05
CA MET A 277 -8.37 -8.57 -2.63
C MET A 277 -9.50 -9.07 -1.73
N GLN A 278 -10.76 -8.92 -2.15
CA GLN A 278 -11.90 -9.47 -1.43
C GLN A 278 -11.85 -11.00 -1.39
N ALA A 279 -11.53 -11.66 -2.50
CA ALA A 279 -11.40 -13.11 -2.55
C ALA A 279 -10.23 -13.64 -1.71
N LEU A 280 -9.09 -12.93 -1.71
CA LEU A 280 -7.95 -13.24 -0.85
C LEU A 280 -8.35 -13.15 0.62
N ASN A 281 -9.03 -12.08 1.03
CA ASN A 281 -9.54 -11.95 2.40
C ASN A 281 -10.53 -13.05 2.75
N ALA A 282 -11.50 -13.33 1.89
CA ALA A 282 -12.54 -14.34 2.15
C ALA A 282 -11.97 -15.76 2.29
N ARG A 283 -10.93 -16.11 1.53
CA ARG A 283 -10.40 -17.49 1.49
C ARG A 283 -9.16 -17.71 2.33
N LEU A 284 -8.35 -16.66 2.50
CA LEU A 284 -7.05 -16.72 3.17
C LEU A 284 -7.00 -15.84 4.42
N GLY A 285 -8.02 -15.02 4.71
CA GLY A 285 -8.03 -14.11 5.86
C GLY A 285 -7.78 -14.83 7.18
N GLU A 286 -8.56 -15.88 7.47
CA GLU A 286 -8.37 -16.68 8.69
C GLU A 286 -7.04 -17.44 8.67
N LYS A 287 -6.65 -17.96 7.50
CA LYS A 287 -5.50 -18.86 7.33
C LYS A 287 -4.16 -18.16 7.33
N LEU A 288 -4.07 -16.94 6.81
CA LEU A 288 -2.81 -16.24 6.55
C LEU A 288 -2.80 -14.81 7.10
N ALA A 289 -3.92 -14.09 7.14
CA ALA A 289 -3.87 -12.68 7.47
C ALA A 289 -3.43 -12.44 8.92
N MET A 290 -2.74 -11.32 9.14
CA MET A 290 -2.45 -10.82 10.49
C MET A 290 -3.73 -10.67 11.30
N LYS A 291 -3.64 -10.92 12.61
CA LYS A 291 -4.72 -10.55 13.53
C LYS A 291 -4.96 -9.04 13.46
N ASP A 292 -6.23 -8.65 13.50
CA ASP A 292 -6.66 -7.25 13.43
C ASP A 292 -6.11 -6.48 12.22
N VAL A 293 -5.94 -7.14 11.07
CA VAL A 293 -5.37 -6.56 9.84
C VAL A 293 -6.01 -5.22 9.43
N HIS A 294 -7.28 -5.02 9.78
CA HIS A 294 -8.03 -3.79 9.58
C HIS A 294 -7.41 -2.55 10.24
N ARG A 295 -6.62 -2.73 11.30
CA ARG A 295 -5.88 -1.64 11.95
C ARG A 295 -4.76 -1.09 11.07
N TRP A 296 -4.25 -1.90 10.14
CA TRP A 296 -3.03 -1.61 9.39
C TRP A 296 -3.29 -1.21 7.93
N LEU A 297 -4.46 -1.56 7.37
CA LEU A 297 -4.83 -1.34 5.96
C LEU A 297 -3.71 -1.66 4.97
N GLY A 298 -3.05 -2.82 5.12
CA GLY A 298 -1.96 -3.20 4.22
C GLY A 298 -0.61 -2.54 4.50
N SER A 299 -0.52 -1.63 5.47
CA SER A 299 0.69 -0.84 5.72
C SER A 299 1.62 -1.46 6.77
N LYS A 300 2.73 -2.06 6.33
CA LYS A 300 3.76 -2.58 7.23
C LYS A 300 4.43 -1.51 8.09
N VAL A 301 4.47 -0.24 7.65
CA VAL A 301 5.02 0.84 8.49
C VAL A 301 4.11 1.16 9.68
N ARG A 302 2.79 0.99 9.54
CA ARG A 302 1.86 1.12 10.67
C ARG A 302 2.11 0.02 11.71
N VAL A 303 2.40 -1.20 11.27
CA VAL A 303 2.83 -2.31 12.15
C VAL A 303 4.18 -2.01 12.80
N LEU A 304 5.14 -1.47 12.03
CA LEU A 304 6.47 -1.12 12.54
C LEU A 304 6.38 -0.08 13.67
N LEU A 305 5.59 0.97 13.48
CA LEU A 305 5.45 2.11 14.40
C LEU A 305 4.35 1.92 15.46
N ASP A 306 3.57 0.83 15.38
CA ASP A 306 2.34 0.61 16.16
C ASP A 306 1.37 1.80 16.07
N GLN A 307 1.11 2.27 14.84
CA GLN A 307 0.26 3.43 14.54
C GLN A 307 -0.91 3.04 13.63
N PRO A 308 -2.05 2.57 14.18
CA PRO A 308 -3.22 2.20 13.39
C PRO A 308 -3.86 3.42 12.70
N LEU A 309 -4.77 3.16 11.74
CA LEU A 309 -5.62 4.19 11.13
C LEU A 309 -6.77 4.61 12.05
#